data_AF-A0A349ZRG3-F1
#
_entry.id   AF-A0A349ZRG3-F1
#
_cell.length_a   1.000
_cell.length_b   1.000
_cell.length_c   1.000
_cell.angle_alpha   90.00
_cell.angle_beta   90.00
_cell.angle_gamma   90.00
#
_symmetry.space_group_name_H-M   'P 1'
#
loop_
_entity.id
_entity.type
_entity.pdbx_description
1 polymer ?
#
loop_
_entity_poly.entity_id
_entity_poly.type
_entity_poly.pdbx_seq_one_letter_code
_entity_poly.pdbx_strand_id
1 'polypeptide(L)'
;MYGQEEKVSEKIRNQYMSDVDSLMRFIPWFDKVQGKPVSHYYDGNGEYKLIQIPVFDSNLLDFVKTAGKTALVDRNYPYVYTRYRLKTAEDELKAVGNAHLKDIDVLKAVLSKYVLGGRSKAVMWREAVDNGVFAAVLKRLKLLFYSTNVD
;
A
#
# COMPACT_ATOMS: atom_id res chain seq x y z
N MET A 1 0.39 30.16 -16.47
CA MET A 1 -0.26 29.10 -15.65
C MET A 1 0.65 27.89 -15.41
N TYR A 2 1.65 27.62 -16.26
CA TYR A 2 2.61 26.51 -16.10
C TYR A 2 3.48 26.53 -14.82
N GLY A 3 3.82 27.71 -14.27
CA GLY A 3 4.72 27.80 -13.10
C GLY A 3 4.11 27.42 -11.74
N GLN A 4 2.82 27.09 -11.65
CA GLN A 4 2.23 26.59 -10.41
C GLN A 4 2.20 25.06 -10.33
N GLU A 5 2.09 24.37 -11.48
CA GLU A 5 2.05 22.91 -11.53
C GLU A 5 3.40 22.28 -11.18
N GLU A 6 4.50 22.90 -11.63
CA GLU A 6 5.87 22.47 -11.32
C GLU A 6 6.20 22.62 -9.82
N LYS A 7 5.81 23.75 -9.22
CA LYS A 7 6.00 23.97 -7.77
C LYS A 7 5.22 22.98 -6.90
N VAL A 8 4.02 22.56 -7.32
CA VAL A 8 3.21 21.60 -6.58
C VAL A 8 3.81 20.20 -6.68
N SER A 9 4.28 19.79 -7.86
CA SER A 9 4.88 18.47 -8.05
C SER A 9 6.22 18.34 -7.31
N GLU A 10 7.06 19.38 -7.34
CA GLU A 10 8.32 19.44 -6.58
C GLU A 10 8.07 19.40 -5.06
N LYS A 11 7.05 20.11 -4.57
CA LYS A 11 6.68 20.08 -3.14
C LYS A 11 6.24 18.69 -2.69
N ILE A 12 5.41 18.01 -3.49
CA ILE A 12 4.98 16.63 -3.20
C ILE A 12 6.18 15.69 -3.20
N ARG A 13 7.11 15.84 -4.15
CA ARG A 13 8.32 15.03 -4.18
C ARG A 13 9.16 15.23 -2.92
N ASN A 14 9.54 16.46 -2.59
CA ASN A 14 10.35 16.74 -1.41
C ASN A 14 9.69 16.28 -0.11
N GLN A 15 8.37 16.37 -0.02
CA GLN A 15 7.64 15.95 1.18
C GLN A 15 7.64 14.43 1.37
N TYR A 16 7.46 13.64 0.29
CA TYR A 16 7.23 12.20 0.40
C TYR A 16 8.38 11.33 -0.09
N MET A 17 9.43 11.89 -0.70
CA MET A 17 10.51 11.09 -1.31
C MET A 17 11.24 10.19 -0.30
N SER A 18 11.51 10.69 0.91
CA SER A 18 12.12 9.87 1.98
C SER A 18 11.23 8.71 2.43
N ASP A 19 9.91 8.95 2.47
CA ASP A 19 8.93 7.93 2.84
C ASP A 19 8.80 6.87 1.75
N VAL A 20 8.76 7.31 0.48
CA VAL A 20 8.71 6.41 -0.68
C VAL A 20 9.95 5.54 -0.72
N ASP A 21 11.15 6.10 -0.58
CA ASP A 21 12.42 5.36 -0.56
C ASP A 21 12.42 4.24 0.50
N SER A 22 11.97 4.56 1.71
CA SER A 22 11.83 3.61 2.81
C SER A 22 10.95 2.41 2.46
N LEU A 23 9.96 2.61 1.58
CA LEU A 23 9.05 1.56 1.12
C LEU A 23 9.53 0.81 -0.14
N MET A 24 10.42 1.40 -0.95
CA MET A 24 10.91 0.78 -2.18
C MET A 24 11.69 -0.52 -1.92
N ARG A 25 12.35 -0.63 -0.76
CA ARG A 25 13.10 -1.83 -0.36
C ARG A 25 12.26 -3.11 -0.32
N PHE A 26 10.94 -2.99 -0.18
CA PHE A 26 10.02 -4.14 -0.09
C PHE A 26 9.51 -4.61 -1.45
N ILE A 27 9.69 -3.83 -2.53
CA ILE A 27 9.21 -4.21 -3.88
C ILE A 27 9.71 -5.60 -4.32
N PRO A 28 11.00 -5.96 -4.17
CA PRO A 28 11.49 -7.27 -4.56
C PRO A 28 10.84 -8.42 -3.79
N TRP A 29 10.46 -8.18 -2.53
CA TRP A 29 9.75 -9.17 -1.73
C TRP A 29 8.32 -9.33 -2.25
N PHE A 30 7.59 -8.22 -2.49
CA PHE A 30 6.24 -8.25 -3.06
C PHE A 30 6.17 -8.95 -4.42
N ASP A 31 7.18 -8.80 -5.27
CA ASP A 31 7.24 -9.46 -6.57
C ASP A 31 7.42 -10.99 -6.44
N LYS A 32 8.19 -11.44 -5.44
CA LYS A 32 8.39 -12.87 -5.13
C LYS A 32 7.16 -13.54 -4.52
N VAL A 33 6.36 -12.79 -3.75
CA VAL A 33 5.17 -13.31 -3.08
C VAL A 33 3.88 -13.11 -3.89
N GLN A 34 3.91 -12.29 -4.95
CA GLN A 34 2.78 -12.11 -5.86
C GLN A 34 2.36 -13.48 -6.44
N GLY A 35 1.16 -13.96 -6.07
CA GLY A 35 0.64 -15.26 -6.51
C GLY A 35 0.97 -16.45 -5.61
N LYS A 36 1.60 -16.24 -4.44
CA LYS A 36 1.81 -17.28 -3.40
C LYS A 36 1.06 -16.89 -2.12
N PRO A 37 0.49 -17.86 -1.37
CA PRO A 37 -0.18 -17.55 -0.11
C PRO A 37 0.83 -17.00 0.91
N VAL A 38 0.62 -15.77 1.38
CA VAL A 38 1.56 -15.04 2.27
C VAL A 38 1.30 -15.31 3.77
N SER A 39 0.31 -16.15 4.07
CA SER A 39 0.06 -16.62 5.43
C SER A 39 -0.23 -18.11 5.44
N HIS A 40 0.38 -18.79 6.40
CA HIS A 40 0.03 -20.16 6.76
C HIS A 40 -0.91 -20.13 7.97
N TYR A 41 -1.97 -20.91 7.91
CA TYR A 41 -2.80 -21.19 9.09
C TYR A 41 -2.10 -22.29 9.89
N TYR A 42 -1.78 -22.03 11.15
CA TYR A 42 -1.21 -23.04 12.03
C TYR A 42 -2.36 -23.94 12.53
N ASP A 43 -2.43 -25.16 12.02
CA ASP A 43 -3.30 -26.21 12.58
C ASP A 43 -2.46 -26.95 13.63
N GLY A 44 -2.69 -26.63 14.90
CA GLY A 44 -2.12 -27.42 15.99
C GLY A 44 -2.73 -28.82 15.92
N ASN A 45 -1.91 -29.85 15.79
CA ASN A 45 -2.33 -31.25 15.82
C ASN A 45 -3.37 -31.50 16.95
N GLY A 46 -4.59 -31.87 16.59
CA GLY A 46 -5.55 -32.49 17.51
C GLY A 46 -6.93 -31.85 17.58
N GLU A 47 -7.86 -32.42 16.81
CA GLU A 47 -9.29 -32.66 17.13
C GLU A 47 -10.23 -31.49 17.52
N TYR A 48 -9.77 -30.24 17.55
CA TYR A 48 -10.65 -29.09 17.76
C TYR A 48 -10.39 -28.01 16.72
N LYS A 49 -11.47 -27.50 16.10
CA LYS A 49 -11.48 -26.39 15.13
C LYS A 49 -11.14 -25.08 15.85
N LEU A 50 -9.90 -24.97 16.33
CA LEU A 50 -9.41 -23.80 17.04
C LEU A 50 -9.19 -22.67 16.03
N ILE A 51 -9.49 -21.45 16.49
CA ILE A 51 -9.41 -20.18 15.74
C ILE A 51 -8.11 -20.16 14.94
N GLN A 52 -8.22 -20.13 13.61
CA GLN A 52 -7.05 -20.12 12.73
C GLN A 52 -6.30 -18.79 12.88
N ILE A 53 -5.14 -18.82 13.55
CA ILE A 53 -4.29 -17.64 13.75
C ILE A 53 -3.36 -17.54 12.51
N PRO A 54 -3.50 -16.52 11.66
CA PRO A 54 -2.61 -16.34 10.52
C PRO A 54 -1.20 -15.98 11.00
N VAL A 55 -0.21 -16.78 10.64
CA VAL A 55 1.21 -16.42 10.83
C VAL A 55 1.63 -15.58 9.63
N PHE A 56 1.93 -14.30 9.86
CA PHE A 56 2.38 -13.38 8.83
C PHE A 56 3.90 -13.44 8.65
N ASP A 57 4.35 -13.29 7.41
CA ASP A 57 5.77 -13.18 7.10
C ASP A 57 6.40 -11.97 7.82
N SER A 58 7.62 -12.15 8.34
CA SER A 58 8.34 -11.09 9.07
C SER A 58 8.52 -9.82 8.21
N ASN A 59 8.67 -9.96 6.89
CA ASN A 59 8.81 -8.83 5.98
C ASN A 59 7.51 -8.04 5.82
N LEU A 60 6.35 -8.70 5.89
CA LEU A 60 5.05 -8.03 5.84
C LEU A 60 4.83 -7.15 7.08
N LEU A 61 5.18 -7.68 8.26
CA LEU A 61 5.08 -6.92 9.50
C LEU A 61 6.04 -5.73 9.52
N ASP A 62 7.28 -5.91 9.03
CA ASP A 62 8.24 -4.81 8.90
C ASP A 62 7.75 -3.76 7.90
N PHE A 63 7.16 -4.18 6.78
CA PHE A 63 6.53 -3.28 5.81
C PHE A 63 5.41 -2.46 6.43
N VAL A 64 4.44 -3.10 7.10
CA VAL A 64 3.31 -2.40 7.73
C VAL A 64 3.78 -1.45 8.82
N LYS A 65 4.78 -1.84 9.61
CA LYS A 65 5.37 -0.99 10.65
C LYS A 65 6.09 0.21 10.05
N THR A 66 6.81 0.02 8.95
CA THR A 66 7.50 1.09 8.23
C THR A 66 6.50 2.03 7.60
N ALA A 67 5.53 1.52 6.82
CA ALA A 67 4.46 2.29 6.21
C ALA A 67 3.66 3.07 7.25
N GLY A 68 3.35 2.47 8.40
CA GLY A 68 2.61 3.13 9.48
C GLY A 68 3.35 4.28 10.18
N LYS A 69 4.65 4.49 9.91
CA LYS A 69 5.43 5.64 10.39
C LYS A 69 5.56 6.75 9.35
N THR A 70 5.26 6.46 8.09
CA THR A 70 5.39 7.42 6.98
C THR A 70 4.22 8.41 6.94
N ALA A 71 4.41 9.57 6.30
CA ALA A 71 3.34 10.51 6.02
C ALA A 71 2.39 10.02 4.90
N LEU A 72 2.66 8.85 4.31
CA LEU A 72 1.81 8.22 3.31
C LEU A 72 0.56 7.56 3.92
N VAL A 73 0.54 7.38 5.25
CA VAL A 73 -0.61 6.84 5.97
C VAL A 73 -1.40 7.96 6.65
N ASP A 74 -2.64 8.13 6.24
CA ASP A 74 -3.54 9.20 6.67
C ASP A 74 -4.86 8.63 7.20
N ARG A 75 -5.31 9.10 8.36
CA ARG A 75 -6.56 8.64 8.99
C ARG A 75 -7.82 9.12 8.26
N ASN A 76 -7.72 10.16 7.44
CA ASN A 76 -8.79 10.72 6.63
C ASN A 76 -8.97 9.98 5.29
N TYR A 77 -8.37 8.80 5.12
CA TYR A 77 -8.60 7.94 3.96
C TYR A 77 -10.08 7.67 3.63
N PRO A 78 -11.05 7.59 4.59
CA PRO A 78 -12.46 7.37 4.27
C PRO A 78 -13.07 8.48 3.40
N TYR A 79 -12.58 9.71 3.54
CA TYR A 79 -13.02 10.84 2.71
C TYR A 79 -12.60 10.66 1.25
N VAL A 80 -11.35 10.24 1.03
CA VAL A 80 -10.84 9.94 -0.31
C VAL A 80 -11.60 8.77 -0.94
N TYR A 81 -11.91 7.72 -0.17
CA TYR A 81 -12.72 6.60 -0.63
C TYR A 81 -14.11 7.05 -1.10
N THR A 82 -14.74 7.94 -0.35
CA THR A 82 -16.04 8.51 -0.71
C THR A 82 -15.93 9.35 -1.99
N ARG A 83 -14.93 10.23 -2.07
CA ARG A 83 -14.70 11.13 -3.21
C ARG A 83 -14.43 10.38 -4.52
N TYR A 84 -13.60 9.34 -4.47
CA TYR A 84 -13.21 8.53 -5.62
C TYR A 84 -14.11 7.30 -5.83
N ARG A 85 -15.14 7.13 -5.00
CA ARG A 85 -16.10 6.01 -5.05
C ARG A 85 -15.43 4.63 -5.00
N LEU A 86 -14.35 4.51 -4.23
CA LEU A 86 -13.61 3.26 -4.08
C LEU A 86 -14.41 2.31 -3.18
N LYS A 87 -14.85 1.18 -3.73
CA LYS A 87 -15.67 0.18 -3.00
C LYS A 87 -15.01 -1.19 -2.95
N THR A 88 -14.38 -1.60 -4.05
CA THR A 88 -13.79 -2.93 -4.21
C THR A 88 -12.27 -2.84 -4.36
N ALA A 89 -11.56 -3.96 -4.13
CA ALA A 89 -10.12 -4.02 -4.40
C ALA A 89 -9.80 -3.78 -5.89
N GLU A 90 -10.70 -4.15 -6.81
CA GLU A 90 -10.55 -3.88 -8.23
C GLU A 90 -10.63 -2.38 -8.55
N ASP A 91 -11.56 -1.65 -7.92
CA ASP A 91 -11.64 -0.19 -8.03
C ASP A 91 -10.37 0.48 -7.52
N GLU A 92 -9.82 -0.02 -6.40
CA GLU A 92 -8.57 0.49 -5.83
C GLU A 92 -7.40 0.26 -6.78
N LEU A 93 -7.27 -0.94 -7.36
CA LEU A 93 -6.23 -1.25 -8.34
C LEU A 93 -6.33 -0.36 -9.58
N LYS A 94 -7.54 -0.14 -10.10
CA LYS A 94 -7.78 0.78 -11.23
C LYS A 94 -7.42 2.22 -10.88
N ALA A 95 -7.82 2.68 -9.70
CA ALA A 95 -7.52 4.04 -9.24
C ALA A 95 -6.02 4.25 -9.02
N VAL A 96 -5.32 3.27 -8.43
CA VAL A 96 -3.86 3.26 -8.26
C VAL A 96 -3.16 3.25 -9.61
N GLY A 97 -3.61 2.42 -10.55
CA GLY A 97 -3.03 2.33 -11.90
C GLY A 97 -3.12 3.64 -12.68
N ASN A 98 -4.19 4.41 -12.49
CA ASN A 98 -4.43 5.69 -13.16
C ASN A 98 -3.94 6.92 -12.36
N ALA A 99 -3.50 6.74 -11.12
CA ALA A 99 -3.12 7.86 -10.25
C ALA A 99 -1.88 8.58 -10.76
N HIS A 100 -1.92 9.90 -10.87
CA HIS A 100 -0.75 10.73 -11.16
C HIS A 100 -0.16 11.31 -9.87
N LEU A 101 0.94 12.06 -9.96
CA LEU A 101 1.58 12.68 -8.80
C LEU A 101 0.60 13.59 -8.02
N LYS A 102 -0.32 14.25 -8.72
CA LYS A 102 -1.41 15.07 -8.15
C LYS A 102 -2.48 14.26 -7.40
N ASP A 103 -2.60 12.97 -7.72
CA ASP A 103 -3.55 12.03 -7.11
C ASP A 103 -2.86 11.20 -6.02
N ILE A 104 -1.76 11.69 -5.44
CA ILE A 104 -1.03 10.97 -4.38
C ILE A 104 -1.94 10.65 -3.19
N ASP A 105 -2.97 11.46 -2.93
CA ASP A 105 -3.97 11.18 -1.91
C ASP A 105 -4.73 9.86 -2.14
N VAL A 106 -4.92 9.42 -3.39
CA VAL A 106 -5.51 8.11 -3.72
C VAL A 106 -4.57 6.98 -3.29
N LEU A 107 -3.29 7.09 -3.63
CA LEU A 107 -2.27 6.11 -3.25
C LEU A 107 -2.14 6.02 -1.72
N LYS A 108 -2.12 7.18 -1.05
CA LYS A 108 -2.13 7.28 0.41
C LYS A 108 -3.38 6.63 1.00
N ALA A 109 -4.55 6.93 0.46
CA ALA A 109 -5.80 6.42 1.00
C ALA A 109 -5.88 4.90 0.93
N VAL A 110 -5.53 4.32 -0.23
CA VAL A 110 -5.50 2.87 -0.42
C VAL A 110 -4.51 2.22 0.55
N LEU A 111 -3.29 2.76 0.65
CA LEU A 111 -2.29 2.27 1.61
C LEU A 111 -2.82 2.36 3.06
N SER A 112 -3.45 3.47 3.41
CA SER A 112 -3.97 3.75 4.75
C SER A 112 -5.07 2.80 5.18
N LYS A 113 -6.00 2.45 4.28
CA LYS A 113 -7.06 1.49 4.57
C LYS A 113 -6.50 0.18 5.09
N TYR A 114 -5.50 -0.37 4.41
CA TYR A 114 -4.94 -1.67 4.76
C TYR A 114 -3.94 -1.60 5.91
N VAL A 115 -3.10 -0.56 5.98
CA VAL A 115 -2.14 -0.39 7.08
C VAL A 115 -2.86 -0.10 8.41
N LEU A 116 -3.86 0.80 8.41
CA LEU A 116 -4.61 1.16 9.61
C LEU A 116 -5.68 0.12 9.94
N GLY A 117 -6.47 -0.30 8.95
CA GLY A 117 -7.52 -1.30 9.12
C GLY A 117 -6.95 -2.65 9.55
N GLY A 118 -5.77 -3.02 9.05
CA GLY A 118 -5.12 -4.25 9.42
C GLY A 118 -4.55 -4.29 10.85
N ARG A 119 -4.36 -3.13 11.51
CA ARG A 119 -4.05 -3.11 12.96
C ARG A 119 -5.18 -3.70 13.79
N SER A 120 -6.43 -3.51 13.35
CA SER A 120 -7.61 -4.06 14.02
C SER A 120 -8.03 -5.41 13.42
N LYS A 121 -7.79 -5.63 12.13
CA LYS A 121 -8.16 -6.84 11.39
C LYS A 121 -6.99 -7.33 10.55
N ALA A 122 -6.07 -8.08 11.15
CA ALA A 122 -4.84 -8.52 10.48
C ALA A 122 -5.08 -9.26 9.14
N VAL A 123 -6.26 -9.87 8.97
CA VAL A 123 -6.73 -10.45 7.70
C VAL A 123 -6.65 -9.46 6.51
N MET A 124 -6.85 -8.17 6.75
CA MET A 124 -6.76 -7.13 5.72
C MET A 124 -5.35 -6.99 5.15
N TRP A 125 -4.30 -7.25 5.93
CA TRP A 125 -2.94 -7.26 5.41
C TRP A 125 -2.76 -8.40 4.41
N ARG A 126 -3.29 -9.59 4.72
CA ARG A 126 -3.27 -10.71 3.79
C ARG A 126 -4.07 -10.38 2.53
N GLU A 127 -5.30 -9.89 2.68
CA GLU A 127 -6.15 -9.52 1.54
C GLU A 127 -5.47 -8.50 0.62
N ALA A 128 -4.76 -7.52 1.17
CA ALA A 128 -4.01 -6.53 0.38
C ALA A 128 -2.85 -7.13 -0.41
N VAL A 129 -2.21 -8.19 0.12
CA VAL A 129 -1.12 -8.90 -0.54
C VAL A 129 -1.69 -9.84 -1.60
N ASP A 130 -2.69 -10.64 -1.25
CA ASP A 130 -3.34 -11.62 -2.13
C ASP A 130 -4.00 -10.91 -3.34
N ASN A 131 -4.66 -9.77 -3.12
CA ASN A 131 -5.22 -8.94 -4.20
C ASN A 131 -4.16 -8.08 -4.93
N GLY A 132 -2.90 -8.10 -4.50
CA GLY A 132 -1.80 -7.33 -5.11
C GLY A 132 -1.88 -5.81 -4.91
N VAL A 133 -2.73 -5.32 -4.00
CA VAL A 133 -2.95 -3.88 -3.76
C VAL A 133 -1.67 -3.20 -3.26
N PHE A 134 -0.97 -3.79 -2.28
CA PHE A 134 0.28 -3.20 -1.80
C PHE A 134 1.35 -3.13 -2.90
N ALA A 135 1.49 -4.19 -3.70
CA ALA A 135 2.42 -4.23 -4.80
C ALA A 135 2.09 -3.16 -5.86
N ALA A 136 0.81 -2.99 -6.20
CA ALA A 136 0.36 -1.98 -7.15
C ALA A 136 0.67 -0.56 -6.66
N VAL A 137 0.40 -0.26 -5.38
CA VAL A 137 0.70 1.05 -4.78
C VAL A 137 2.20 1.34 -4.83
N LEU A 138 3.04 0.37 -4.44
CA LEU A 138 4.50 0.56 -4.45
C LEU A 138 5.06 0.70 -5.86
N LYS A 139 4.61 -0.11 -6.82
CA LYS A 139 5.01 -0.01 -8.23
C LYS A 139 4.61 1.36 -8.80
N ARG A 140 3.42 1.86 -8.45
CA ARG A 140 2.97 3.19 -8.88
C ARG A 140 3.77 4.31 -8.23
N LEU A 141 4.02 4.25 -6.92
CA LEU A 141 4.88 5.22 -6.23
C LEU A 141 6.28 5.24 -6.85
N LYS A 142 6.86 4.06 -7.15
CA LYS A 142 8.14 3.97 -7.84
C LYS A 142 8.10 4.68 -9.20
N LEU A 143 7.08 4.40 -10.01
CA LEU A 143 6.91 5.05 -11.31
C LEU A 143 6.84 6.58 -11.16
N LEU A 144 5.98 7.09 -10.27
CA LEU A 144 5.75 8.52 -10.16
C LEU A 144 6.95 9.32 -9.63
N PHE A 145 7.77 8.71 -8.77
CA PHE A 145 8.92 9.38 -8.14
C PHE A 145 10.24 9.13 -8.88
N TYR A 146 10.42 7.95 -9.49
CA TYR A 146 11.69 7.57 -10.14
C TYR A 146 11.64 7.60 -11.68
N SER A 147 10.46 7.50 -12.32
CA SER A 147 10.37 7.46 -13.80
C SER A 147 10.64 8.81 -14.48
N THR A 148 10.91 9.87 -13.73
CA THR A 148 11.35 11.19 -14.28
C THR A 148 12.87 11.29 -14.38
N ASN A 149 13.59 10.17 -14.19
CA ASN A 149 15.01 10.00 -14.54
C ASN A 149 15.20 9.20 -15.84
N VAL A 150 14.14 9.04 -16.63
CA VAL A 150 14.26 8.55 -18.02
C VAL A 150 13.81 9.70 -18.90
N ASP A 151 14.80 10.52 -19.24
CA ASP A 151 14.81 11.37 -20.42
C ASP A 151 14.62 10.51 -21.68
#